data_AF-A0A2H1JKN7-F1
#
_entry.id   AF-A0A2H1JKN7-F1
#
_cell.length_a   1.000
_cell.length_b   1.000
_cell.length_c   1.000
_cell.angle_alpha   90.00
_cell.angle_beta   90.00
_cell.angle_gamma   90.00
#
_symmetry.space_group_name_H-M   'P 1'
#
loop_
_entity.id
_entity.type
_entity.pdbx_description
1 polymer ?
#
loop_
_entity_poly.entity_id
_entity_poly.type
_entity_poly.pdbx_seq_one_letter_code
_entity_poly.pdbx_strand_id
1 'polypeptide(L)' 'MVRNYQRKTQRPSADRNLRVTFTRREQIDVEKVAEVLIRVALREAGTSTKAGQAGTRLRALLSSER' A
#
# COMPACT_ATOMS: atom_id res chain seq x y z
N MET A 1 21.60 -19.91 7.34
CA MET A 1 20.37 -20.73 7.22
C MET A 1 19.20 -19.78 6.97
N VAL A 2 18.59 -19.77 5.79
CA VAL A 2 17.49 -18.85 5.45
C VAL A 2 16.16 -19.59 5.63
N ARG A 3 15.28 -19.10 6.51
CA ARG A 3 13.93 -19.67 6.68
C ARG A 3 13.05 -19.21 5.52
N ASN A 4 12.67 -20.13 4.64
CA ASN A 4 11.79 -19.86 3.52
C ASN A 4 10.33 -20.00 4.00
N TYR A 5 9.65 -18.88 4.23
CA TYR A 5 8.26 -18.89 4.67
C TYR A 5 7.32 -18.99 3.46
N GLN A 6 6.73 -20.16 3.27
CA GLN A 6 5.69 -20.37 2.26
C GLN A 6 4.40 -19.66 2.71
N ARG A 7 3.99 -18.64 1.96
CA ARG A 7 2.77 -17.88 2.29
C ARG A 7 1.52 -18.69 1.95
N LYS A 8 0.52 -18.64 2.84
CA LYS A 8 -0.76 -19.38 2.71
C LYS A 8 -1.82 -18.67 1.88
N THR A 9 -1.59 -17.42 1.44
CA THR A 9 -2.57 -16.63 0.69
C THR A 9 -2.06 -16.32 -0.72
N GLN A 10 -2.95 -16.50 -1.70
CA GLN A 10 -2.62 -16.29 -3.11
C GLN A 10 -2.52 -14.79 -3.40
N ARG A 11 -1.35 -14.35 -3.88
CA ARG A 11 -1.18 -12.98 -4.36
C ARG A 11 -1.57 -12.92 -5.83
N PRO A 12 -2.42 -11.97 -6.25
CA PRO A 12 -2.67 -11.77 -7.66
C PRO A 12 -1.36 -11.44 -8.40
N SER A 13 -1.16 -12.08 -9.57
CA SER A 13 0.00 -11.82 -10.43
C SER A 13 0.09 -10.35 -10.83
N ALA A 14 1.31 -9.89 -11.11
CA ALA A 14 1.55 -8.58 -11.69
C ALA A 14 0.91 -8.47 -13.09
N ASP A 15 0.90 -9.56 -13.86
CA ASP A 15 0.40 -9.62 -15.24
C ASP A 15 -1.11 -9.88 -15.34
N ARG A 16 -1.88 -9.61 -14.28
CA ARG A 16 -3.32 -9.84 -14.32
C ARG A 16 -3.99 -8.85 -15.28
N ASN A 17 -4.99 -9.32 -16.03
CA ASN A 17 -5.85 -8.44 -16.82
C ASN A 17 -6.60 -7.48 -15.90
N LEU A 18 -6.32 -6.18 -16.02
CA LEU A 18 -6.98 -5.12 -15.29
C LEU A 18 -8.01 -4.44 -16.21
N ARG A 19 -9.26 -4.37 -15.76
CA ARG A 19 -10.25 -3.49 -16.37
C ARG A 19 -10.03 -2.09 -15.78
N VAL A 20 -9.50 -1.18 -16.59
CA VAL A 20 -9.18 0.19 -16.15
C VAL A 20 -10.26 1.14 -16.65
N THR A 21 -10.74 2.02 -15.79
CA THR A 21 -11.64 3.12 -16.16
C THR A 21 -10.87 4.42 -16.08
N PHE A 22 -10.89 5.21 -17.17
CA PHE A 22 -10.28 6.53 -17.18
C PHE A 22 -11.24 7.54 -16.56
N THR A 23 -10.77 8.25 -15.53
CA THR A 23 -11.53 9.32 -14.85
C THR A 23 -10.75 10.60 -15.02
N ARG A 24 -11.43 11.70 -15.37
CA ARG A 24 -10.75 12.99 -15.51
C ARG A 24 -10.29 13.48 -14.15
N ARG A 25 -9.18 14.23 -14.10
CA ARG A 25 -8.55 14.65 -12.84
C ARG A 25 -9.52 15.44 -11.95
N GLU A 26 -10.33 16.31 -12.57
CA GLU A 26 -11.34 17.13 -11.90
C GLU A 26 -12.49 16.32 -11.29
N GLN A 27 -12.66 15.05 -11.68
CA GLN A 27 -13.66 14.14 -11.14
C GLN A 27 -13.10 13.20 -10.06
N ILE A 28 -11.79 13.28 -9.78
CA ILE A 28 -11.14 12.46 -8.76
C ILE A 28 -11.35 13.13 -7.40
N ASP A 29 -11.98 12.41 -6.48
CA ASP A 29 -11.98 12.74 -5.07
C ASP A 29 -10.58 12.47 -4.49
N VAL A 30 -9.76 13.53 -4.47
CA VAL A 30 -8.36 13.47 -4.07
C VAL A 30 -8.22 13.05 -2.61
N GLU A 31 -9.13 13.49 -1.74
CA GLU A 31 -9.12 13.16 -0.31
C GLU A 31 -9.34 11.67 -0.10
N LYS A 32 -10.34 11.10 -0.78
CA LYS A 32 -10.63 9.68 -0.71
C LYS A 32 -9.51 8.81 -1.28
N VAL A 33 -8.88 9.26 -2.37
CA VAL A 33 -7.69 8.58 -2.91
C VAL A 33 -6.53 8.64 -1.92
N ALA A 34 -6.28 9.80 -1.31
CA ALA A 34 -5.23 9.97 -0.31
C ALA A 34 -5.46 9.05 0.91
N GLU A 35 -6.69 8.98 1.42
CA GLU A 35 -7.07 8.08 2.52
C GLU A 35 -6.74 6.62 2.20
N VAL A 36 -7.12 6.15 0.99
CA VAL A 36 -6.85 4.78 0.55
C VAL A 36 -5.35 4.52 0.45
N LEU A 37 -4.58 5.44 -0.13
CA LEU A 37 -3.12 5.31 -0.25
C LEU A 37 -2.43 5.27 1.13
N ILE A 38 -2.89 6.12 2.06
CA ILE A 38 -2.41 6.13 3.46
C ILE A 38 -2.70 4.79 4.14
N ARG A 39 -3.92 4.26 4.01
CA ARG A 39 -4.28 2.94 4.56
C ARG A 39 -3.44 1.80 3.98
N VAL A 40 -3.20 1.81 2.67
CA VAL A 40 -2.35 0.81 2.00
C VAL A 40 -0.92 0.89 2.53
N ALA A 41 -0.35 2.10 2.63
CA ALA A 41 0.99 2.29 3.17
C ALA A 41 1.07 1.77 4.61
N LEU A 42 0.17 2.18 5.50
CA LEU A 42 0.15 1.74 6.91
C LEU A 42 -0.03 0.23 7.06
N ARG A 43 -0.82 -0.41 6.18
CA ARG A 43 -1.02 -1.87 6.16
C ARG A 43 0.25 -2.61 5.73
N GLU A 44 0.98 -2.09 4.75
CA GLU A 44 2.23 -2.69 4.26
C GLU A 44 3.44 -2.36 5.14
N ALA A 45 3.29 -1.46 6.14
CA ALA A 45 4.38 -1.05 7.02
C ALA A 45 5.04 -2.26 7.70
N GLY A 46 6.38 -2.27 7.69
CA GLY A 46 7.19 -3.41 8.15
C GLY A 46 7.48 -4.46 7.09
N THR A 47 6.97 -4.32 5.85
CA THR A 47 7.40 -5.13 4.71
C THR A 47 8.56 -4.46 3.95
N SER A 48 9.37 -5.25 3.25
CA SER A 48 10.50 -4.76 2.43
C SER A 48 10.07 -4.10 1.11
N THR A 49 8.78 -3.78 0.94
CA THR A 49 8.26 -3.14 -0.27
C THR A 49 8.38 -1.62 -0.17
N LYS A 50 8.36 -0.90 -1.31
CA LYS A 50 8.36 0.58 -1.32
C LYS A 50 7.17 1.16 -0.53
N ALA A 51 5.99 0.55 -0.67
CA ALA A 51 4.81 0.91 0.10
C ALA A 51 5.01 0.67 1.60
N GLY A 52 5.67 -0.43 1.97
CA GLY A 52 6.00 -0.74 3.36
C GLY A 52 7.00 0.24 3.98
N GLN A 53 8.02 0.68 3.24
CA GLN A 53 8.95 1.73 3.69
C GLN A 53 8.22 3.06 3.94
N ALA A 54 7.37 3.49 3.01
CA ALA A 54 6.54 4.68 3.17
C ALA A 54 5.60 4.56 4.38
N GLY A 55 4.99 3.38 4.56
CA GLY A 55 4.14 3.06 5.70
C GLY A 55 4.86 3.12 7.04
N THR A 56 6.07 2.57 7.13
CA THR A 56 6.89 2.64 8.34
C THR A 56 7.23 4.09 8.69
N ARG A 57 7.64 4.88 7.70
CA ARG A 57 7.94 6.32 7.91
C ARG A 57 6.71 7.08 8.37
N LEU A 58 5.57 6.86 7.73
CA LEU A 58 4.29 7.47 8.10
C LEU A 58 3.88 7.09 9.53
N ARG A 59 4.00 5.81 9.89
CA ARG A 59 3.71 5.34 11.26
C ARG A 59 4.60 6.05 12.29
N ALA A 60 5.89 6.20 12.01
CA ALA A 60 6.83 6.88 12.89
C ALA A 60 6.43 8.35 13.13
N LEU A 61 6.03 9.07 12.08
CA LEU A 61 5.54 10.45 12.18
C LEU A 61 4.29 10.52 13.07
N LEU A 62 3.30 9.65 12.82
CA LEU A 62 2.05 9.62 13.59
C LEU A 62 2.23 9.16 15.04
N SER A 63 3.24 8.35 15.33
CA SER A 63 3.55 7.90 16.70
C SER A 63 4.42 8.87 17.48
N SER A 64 5.20 9.71 16.80
CA SER A 64 6.09 10.69 17.43
C SER A 64 5.36 11.93 17.94
N GLU A 65 4.11 12.17 17.50
CA GLU A 65 3.25 13.25 18.00
C GLU A 65 2.41 12.82 19.23
N ARG A 66 2.78 11.73 19.92
CA ARG A 66 2.13 11.28 21.16
C ARG A 66 3.02 11.40 22.38
#